data_AF-B8CMR2-F1
#
_entry.id   AF-B8CMR2-F1
#
_cell.length_a   1.000
_cell.length_b   1.000
_cell.length_c   1.000
_cell.angle_alpha   90.00
_cell.angle_beta   90.00
_cell.angle_gamma   90.00
#
_symmetry.space_group_name_H-M   'P 1'
#
loop_
_entity.id
_entity.type
_entity.pdbx_description
1 polymer ?
#
loop_
_entity_poly.entity_id
_entity_poly.type
_entity_poly.pdbx_seq_one_letter_code
_entity_poly.pdbx_strand_id
1 'polypeptide(L)'
;MKNPLCSKAVNIDGKLMIEIPESVIEKLAISPDDFIEFGNAKTITIWKSKNIDVPTDVFEVLIDIFKTEDYVFQWLNKKQSYLLGKAPITLFNTSAGKEQVLGLIERLKRGDFS
;
A
#
# COMPACT_ATOMS: atom_id res chain seq x y z
N MET A 1 11.10 4.09 29.67
CA MET A 1 10.53 5.04 28.69
C MET A 1 9.48 4.29 27.87
N LYS A 2 8.31 4.87 27.60
CA LYS A 2 7.25 4.25 26.77
C LYS A 2 7.31 4.84 25.35
N ASN A 3 6.91 4.06 24.34
CA ASN A 3 6.82 4.54 22.96
C ASN A 3 5.68 5.58 22.86
N PRO A 4 5.92 6.82 22.41
CA PRO A 4 4.86 7.81 22.22
C PRO A 4 3.93 7.49 21.03
N LEU A 5 4.36 6.62 20.11
CA LEU A 5 3.57 6.14 18.98
C LEU A 5 2.87 4.81 19.32
N CYS A 6 2.21 4.75 20.48
CA CYS A 6 1.47 3.56 20.89
C CYS A 6 0.02 3.91 21.24
N SER A 7 -0.88 2.99 20.93
CA SER A 7 -2.29 3.10 21.27
C SER A 7 -2.78 1.78 21.85
N LYS A 8 -3.75 1.87 22.77
CA LYS A 8 -4.40 0.69 23.33
C LYS A 8 -5.60 0.33 22.46
N ALA A 9 -5.80 -0.96 22.19
CA ALA A 9 -7.03 -1.43 21.59
C ALA A 9 -8.19 -1.31 22.59
N VAL A 10 -9.33 -0.80 22.13
CA VAL A 10 -10.56 -0.62 22.91
C VAL A 10 -11.74 -1.24 22.17
N ASN A 11 -12.80 -1.61 22.89
CA ASN A 11 -14.03 -2.09 22.27
C ASN A 11 -15.06 -0.96 22.24
N ILE A 12 -15.58 -0.64 21.05
CA ILE A 12 -16.63 0.37 20.83
C ILE A 12 -17.71 -0.30 19.99
N ASP A 13 -18.94 -0.36 20.50
CA ASP A 13 -20.09 -1.00 19.83
C ASP A 13 -19.80 -2.42 19.30
N GLY A 14 -19.07 -3.21 20.09
CA GLY A 14 -18.69 -4.58 19.75
C GLY A 14 -17.51 -4.70 18.78
N LYS A 15 -16.96 -3.59 18.28
CA LYS A 15 -15.83 -3.57 17.34
C LYS A 15 -14.52 -3.27 18.08
N LEU A 16 -13.46 -3.99 17.72
CA LEU A 16 -12.11 -3.71 18.22
C LEU A 16 -11.54 -2.52 17.45
N MET A 17 -11.26 -1.43 18.17
CA MET A 17 -10.76 -0.17 17.63
C MET A 17 -9.37 0.14 18.19
N ILE A 18 -8.54 0.77 17.38
CA ILE A 18 -7.24 1.32 17.80
C ILE A 18 -7.23 2.79 17.39
N GLU A 19 -7.06 3.69 18.36
CA GLU A 19 -6.90 5.11 18.08
C GLU A 19 -5.57 5.35 17.35
N ILE A 20 -5.58 6.13 16.28
CA ILE A 20 -4.34 6.51 15.60
C ILE A 20 -3.72 7.68 16.37
N PRO A 21 -2.46 7.60 16.84
CA PRO A 21 -1.83 8.70 17.55
C PRO A 21 -1.84 10.00 16.74
N GLU A 22 -2.08 11.14 17.37
CA GLU A 22 -2.19 12.46 16.71
C GLU A 22 -0.97 12.78 15.84
N SER A 23 0.25 12.54 16.34
CA SER A 23 1.49 12.71 15.56
C SER A 23 1.55 11.85 14.28
N VAL A 24 0.87 10.70 14.23
CA VAL A 24 0.75 9.88 13.01
C VAL A 24 -0.28 10.48 12.06
N ILE A 25 -1.41 10.96 12.59
CA ILE A 25 -2.45 11.67 11.82
C ILE A 25 -1.84 12.89 11.12
N GLU A 26 -1.13 13.74 11.85
CA GLU A 26 -0.47 14.94 11.31
C GLU A 26 0.56 14.58 10.24
N LYS A 27 1.46 13.64 10.54
CA LYS A 27 2.56 13.25 9.64
C LYS A 27 2.05 12.68 8.32
N LEU A 28 0.99 11.87 8.35
CA LEU A 28 0.41 11.24 7.17
C LEU A 28 -0.75 12.04 6.57
N ALA A 29 -1.12 13.17 7.19
CA ALA A 29 -2.29 13.97 6.88
C ALA A 29 -3.54 13.09 6.72
N ILE A 30 -3.83 12.26 7.73
CA ILE A 30 -4.98 11.34 7.72
C ILE A 30 -6.26 12.15 7.93
N SER A 31 -7.25 11.88 7.09
CA SER A 31 -8.59 12.47 7.11
C SER A 31 -9.65 11.36 7.10
N PRO A 32 -10.91 11.66 7.47
CA PRO A 32 -11.98 10.66 7.52
C PRO A 32 -12.28 9.95 6.18
N ASP A 33 -11.93 10.57 5.06
CA ASP A 33 -12.17 10.03 3.71
C ASP A 33 -10.98 9.20 3.18
N ASP A 34 -9.90 9.08 3.96
CA ASP A 34 -8.73 8.31 3.56
C ASP A 34 -8.92 6.81 3.78
N PHE A 35 -8.34 6.04 2.86
CA PHE A 35 -8.22 4.60 3.01
C PHE A 35 -6.95 4.27 3.80
N ILE A 36 -7.13 3.47 4.87
CA ILE A 36 -6.05 2.89 5.67
C ILE A 36 -6.03 1.39 5.43
N GLU A 37 -4.94 0.91 4.85
CA GLU A 37 -4.73 -0.51 4.57
C GLU A 37 -3.89 -1.17 5.67
N PHE A 38 -4.10 -2.48 5.85
CA PHE A 38 -3.41 -3.30 6.82
C PHE A 38 -2.58 -4.36 6.11
N GLY A 39 -1.31 -4.42 6.43
CA GLY A 39 -0.45 -5.54 6.10
C GLY A 39 -0.37 -6.51 7.26
N ASN A 40 -0.43 -7.80 6.96
CA ASN A 40 -0.54 -8.86 7.95
C ASN A 40 0.55 -9.90 7.75
N ALA A 41 1.75 -9.55 8.21
CA ALA A 41 2.88 -10.46 8.32
C ALA A 41 3.13 -10.81 9.80
N LYS A 42 4.40 -10.82 10.24
CA LYS A 42 4.73 -11.01 11.68
C LYS A 42 4.31 -9.83 12.56
N THR A 43 4.06 -8.67 11.95
CA THR A 43 3.64 -7.43 12.60
C THR A 43 2.53 -6.79 11.78
N ILE A 44 1.62 -6.08 12.44
CA ILE A 44 0.63 -5.24 11.76
C ILE A 44 1.34 -3.98 11.27
N THR A 45 1.28 -3.75 9.97
CA THR A 45 1.72 -2.49 9.36
C THR A 45 0.49 -1.77 8.82
N ILE A 46 0.38 -0.49 9.07
CA ILE A 46 -0.70 0.35 8.55
C ILE A 46 -0.13 1.44 7.65
N TRP A 47 -0.79 1.72 6.54
CA TRP A 47 -0.42 2.82 5.65
C TRP A 47 -1.66 3.48 5.04
N LYS A 48 -1.51 4.76 4.71
CA LYS A 48 -2.47 5.49 3.91
C LYS A 48 -2.28 5.11 2.43
N SER A 49 -3.35 4.71 1.76
CA SER A 49 -3.32 4.28 0.36
C SER A 49 -4.23 5.14 -0.51
N LYS A 50 -4.10 4.98 -1.83
CA LYS A 50 -5.16 5.39 -2.75
C LYS A 50 -5.98 4.15 -3.08
N ASN A 51 -7.25 4.14 -2.75
CA ASN A 51 -8.15 3.07 -3.16
C ASN A 51 -8.55 3.26 -4.62
N ILE A 52 -7.76 2.69 -5.52
CA ILE A 52 -7.93 2.73 -6.97
C ILE A 52 -8.09 1.29 -7.43
N ASP A 53 -9.05 1.05 -8.31
CA ASP A 53 -9.26 -0.27 -8.92
C ASP A 53 -7.99 -0.72 -9.65
N VAL A 54 -7.47 -1.88 -9.25
CA VAL A 54 -6.30 -2.48 -9.90
C VAL A 54 -6.79 -3.30 -11.10
N PRO A 55 -6.28 -3.05 -12.32
CA PRO A 55 -6.63 -3.87 -13.48
C PRO A 55 -6.34 -5.35 -13.23
N THR A 56 -7.29 -6.23 -13.56
CA THR A 56 -7.22 -7.67 -13.28
C THR A 56 -5.95 -8.31 -13.84
N ASP A 57 -5.56 -7.96 -15.07
CA ASP A 57 -4.36 -8.46 -15.72
C ASP A 57 -3.07 -8.05 -14.99
N VAL A 58 -3.03 -6.85 -14.42
CA VAL A 58 -1.90 -6.39 -13.59
C VAL A 58 -1.88 -7.17 -12.28
N PHE A 59 -3.03 -7.34 -11.63
CA PHE A 59 -3.15 -8.06 -10.37
C PHE A 59 -2.74 -9.53 -10.50
N GLU A 60 -3.22 -10.23 -11.53
CA GLU A 60 -2.89 -11.64 -11.80
C GLU A 60 -1.38 -11.87 -11.99
N VAL A 61 -0.69 -10.92 -12.63
CA VAL A 61 0.76 -11.03 -12.79
C VAL A 61 1.49 -10.76 -11.47
N LEU A 62 1.04 -9.76 -10.70
CA LEU A 62 1.66 -9.43 -9.42
C LEU A 62 1.45 -10.52 -8.37
N ILE A 63 0.27 -11.16 -8.32
CA ILE A 63 0.00 -12.25 -7.39
C ILE A 63 0.84 -13.48 -7.72
N ASP A 64 1.15 -13.74 -8.98
CA ASP A 64 2.09 -14.80 -9.34
C ASP A 64 3.53 -14.48 -8.89
N ILE A 65 3.95 -13.21 -8.89
CA ILE A 65 5.29 -12.83 -8.41
C ILE A 65 5.36 -12.89 -6.88
N PHE A 66 4.41 -12.25 -6.20
CA PHE A 66 4.46 -12.00 -4.76
C PHE A 66 3.77 -13.06 -3.90
N LYS A 67 2.95 -13.93 -4.51
CA LYS A 67 2.23 -15.06 -3.91
C LYS A 67 1.17 -14.69 -2.85
N THR A 68 1.11 -13.45 -2.40
CA THR A 68 0.12 -12.96 -1.44
C THR A 68 -0.40 -11.58 -1.83
N GLU A 69 -1.70 -11.34 -1.62
CA GLU A 69 -2.35 -10.07 -1.94
C GLU A 69 -1.74 -8.90 -1.13
N ASP A 70 -1.40 -9.16 0.13
CA ASP A 70 -0.75 -8.19 1.01
C ASP A 70 0.52 -7.60 0.36
N TYR A 71 1.39 -8.46 -0.16
CA TYR A 71 2.60 -8.00 -0.83
C TYR A 71 2.33 -7.30 -2.16
N VAL A 72 1.27 -7.69 -2.86
CA VAL A 72 0.81 -6.96 -4.06
C VAL A 72 0.43 -5.53 -3.70
N PHE A 73 -0.45 -5.33 -2.71
CA PHE A 73 -0.91 -3.98 -2.33
C PHE A 73 0.19 -3.14 -1.69
N GLN A 74 1.09 -3.74 -0.89
CA GLN A 74 2.28 -3.05 -0.40
C GLN A 74 3.17 -2.57 -1.54
N TRP A 75 3.42 -3.42 -2.55
CA TRP A 75 4.24 -3.04 -3.70
C TRP A 75 3.59 -1.95 -4.56
N LEU A 76 2.28 -2.04 -4.79
CA LEU A 76 1.49 -1.08 -5.54
C LEU A 76 1.44 0.31 -4.89
N ASN A 77 1.43 0.37 -3.56
CA ASN A 77 1.41 1.61 -2.79
C ASN A 77 2.82 2.16 -2.49
N LYS A 78 3.88 1.37 -2.71
CA LYS A 78 5.26 1.81 -2.52
C LYS A 78 5.75 2.65 -3.71
N LYS A 79 6.34 3.80 -3.42
CA LYS A 79 6.99 4.65 -4.43
C LYS A 79 8.13 3.89 -5.12
N GLN A 80 8.15 3.95 -6.45
CA GLN A 80 9.17 3.29 -7.27
C GLN A 80 10.07 4.34 -7.93
N SER A 81 11.39 4.15 -7.86
CA SER A 81 12.38 5.03 -8.49
C SER A 81 12.18 5.12 -10.01
N TYR A 82 11.92 3.97 -10.67
CA TYR A 82 11.64 3.89 -12.11
C TYR A 82 10.38 4.63 -12.55
N LEU A 83 9.48 4.96 -11.61
CA LEU A 83 8.25 5.71 -11.87
C LEU A 83 8.38 7.16 -11.36
N LEU A 84 9.60 7.70 -11.33
CA LEU A 84 9.91 9.06 -10.87
C LEU A 84 9.37 9.33 -9.45
N GLY A 85 9.46 8.33 -8.57
CA GLY A 85 9.00 8.42 -7.19
C GLY A 85 7.47 8.34 -7.03
N LYS A 86 6.72 8.00 -8.07
CA LYS A 86 5.28 7.69 -7.98
C LYS A 86 5.07 6.25 -7.54
N ALA A 87 3.96 6.00 -6.86
CA ALA A 87 3.51 4.65 -6.54
C ALA A 87 2.73 4.06 -7.74
N PRO A 88 2.93 2.78 -8.12
CA PRO A 88 2.27 2.14 -9.26
C PRO A 88 0.75 2.33 -9.28
N ILE A 89 0.10 2.21 -8.11
CA ILE A 89 -1.37 2.35 -7.99
C ILE A 89 -1.89 3.69 -8.52
N THR A 90 -1.07 4.74 -8.44
CA THR A 90 -1.44 6.09 -8.86
C THR A 90 -1.43 6.30 -10.38
N LEU A 91 -0.94 5.31 -11.14
CA LEU A 91 -0.78 5.38 -12.59
C LEU A 91 -1.90 4.68 -13.37
N PHE A 92 -2.74 3.88 -12.71
CA PHE A 92 -3.80 3.11 -13.37
C PHE A 92 -4.95 3.96 -13.93
N ASN A 93 -5.02 5.25 -13.58
CA ASN A 93 -6.00 6.17 -14.14
C ASN A 93 -5.78 6.49 -15.63
N THR A 94 -4.68 6.03 -16.23
CA THR A 94 -4.37 6.25 -17.64
C THR A 94 -3.79 4.99 -18.28
N SER A 95 -4.11 4.72 -19.54
CA SER A 95 -3.53 3.58 -20.27
C SER A 95 -2.00 3.66 -20.34
N ALA A 96 -1.44 4.86 -20.59
CA ALA A 96 0.01 5.06 -20.62
C ALA A 96 0.67 4.76 -19.26
N GLY A 97 0.00 5.10 -18.15
CA GLY A 97 0.47 4.78 -16.80
C GLY A 97 0.41 3.28 -16.52
N LYS A 98 -0.65 2.59 -16.96
CA LYS A 98 -0.75 1.13 -16.88
C LYS A 98 0.41 0.45 -17.62
N GLU A 99 0.72 0.87 -18.85
CA GLU A 99 1.84 0.33 -19.63
C GLU A 99 3.19 0.51 -18.92
N GLN A 100 3.41 1.65 -18.25
CA GLN A 100 4.63 1.85 -17.44
C GLN A 100 4.73 0.86 -16.28
N VAL A 101 3.61 0.58 -15.61
CA VAL A 101 3.57 -0.39 -14.51
C VAL A 101 3.82 -1.80 -15.03
N LEU A 102 3.21 -2.19 -16.15
CA LEU A 102 3.47 -3.49 -16.79
C LEU A 102 4.94 -3.64 -17.22
N GLY A 103 5.53 -2.60 -17.81
CA GLY A 103 6.96 -2.60 -18.14
C GLY A 103 7.85 -2.78 -16.92
N LEU A 104 7.51 -2.17 -15.78
CA LEU A 104 8.22 -2.39 -14.52
C LEU A 104 8.06 -3.83 -14.01
N ILE A 105 6.85 -4.40 -14.11
CA ILE A 105 6.57 -5.78 -13.73
C ILE A 105 7.40 -6.77 -14.56
N GLU A 106 7.54 -6.54 -15.86
CA GLU A 106 8.38 -7.39 -16.72
C GLU A 106 9.85 -7.34 -16.32
N ARG A 107 10.36 -6.20 -15.85
CA ARG A 107 11.71 -6.10 -15.28
C ARG A 107 11.85 -6.89 -13.99
N LEU A 108 10.84 -6.84 -13.11
CA LEU A 108 10.81 -7.64 -11.88
C LEU A 108 10.92 -9.13 -12.18
N LYS A 109 10.16 -9.63 -13.17
CA LYS A 109 10.22 -11.04 -13.59
C LYS A 109 11.60 -11.46 -14.07
N ARG A 110 12.32 -10.56 -14.75
CA ARG A 110 13.66 -10.81 -15.28
C ARG A 110 14.76 -10.66 -14.24
N GLY A 111 14.44 -10.16 -13.05
CA GLY A 111 15.42 -9.82 -12.02
C GLY A 111 16.30 -8.61 -12.37
N ASP A 112 15.85 -7.75 -13.30
CA ASP A 112 16.61 -6.59 -13.77
C ASP A 112 16.30 -5.35 -12.94
N PHE A 113 17.09 -5.17 -11.88
CA PHE A 113 17.00 -4.05 -10.93
C PHE A 113 18.12 -2.99 -11.11
N SER A 114 18.78 -2.99 -12.27
CA SER A 114 19.89 -2.09 -12.62
C SER A 114 19.44 -0.67 -12.99
#